data_AF-A0A523QGR7-F1
#
_entry.id   AF-A0A523QGR7-F1
#
_cell.length_a   1.000
_cell.length_b   1.000
_cell.length_c   1.000
_cell.angle_alpha   90.00
_cell.angle_beta   90.00
_cell.angle_gamma   90.00
#
_symmetry.space_group_name_H-M   'P 1'
#
loop_
_entity.id
_entity.type
_entity.pdbx_description
1 polymer ?
#
loop_
_entity_poly.entity_id
_entity_poly.type
_entity_poly.pdbx_seq_one_letter_code
_entity_poly.pdbx_strand_id
1 'polypeptide(L)' 'MTKQTEQKEIGRIRLTDTRELVASLIDDEKLDLRIWVDSESYKGWTKQGLRFYLHEGNWDEFKKLIDKVDQAYQEIA' A
#
# COMPACT_ATOMS: atom_id res chain seq x y z
N MET A 1 -8.22 -18.39 21.83
CA MET A 1 -8.94 -17.39 21.02
C MET A 1 -7.95 -16.83 20.02
N THR A 2 -8.19 -16.99 18.73
CA THR A 2 -7.35 -16.41 17.67
C THR A 2 -7.57 -14.90 17.66
N LYS A 3 -6.50 -14.10 17.86
CA LYS A 3 -6.59 -12.64 17.73
C LYS A 3 -6.99 -12.34 16.28
N GLN A 4 -8.16 -11.75 16.08
CA GLN A 4 -8.58 -11.33 14.75
C GLN A 4 -7.70 -10.14 14.35
N THR A 5 -6.98 -10.28 13.24
CA THR A 5 -6.14 -9.21 12.71
C THR A 5 -7.02 -8.02 12.33
N GLU A 6 -6.75 -6.85 12.90
CA GLU A 6 -7.46 -5.62 12.57
C GLU A 6 -6.82 -5.00 11.33
N GLN A 7 -7.62 -4.75 10.30
CA GLN A 7 -7.17 -4.07 9.09
C GLN A 7 -7.95 -2.78 8.91
N LYS A 8 -7.22 -1.68 8.79
CA LYS A 8 -7.76 -0.33 8.60
C LYS A 8 -7.24 0.25 7.30
N GLU A 9 -8.13 0.43 6.33
CA GLU A 9 -7.77 1.14 5.10
C GLU A 9 -7.50 2.63 5.41
N ILE A 10 -6.43 3.16 4.82
CA ILE A 10 -6.03 4.57 4.94
C ILE A 10 -6.41 5.34 3.69
N GLY A 11 -6.32 4.70 2.52
CA GLY A 11 -6.69 5.30 1.24
C GLY A 11 -6.26 4.43 0.08
N ARG A 12 -6.55 4.91 -1.13
CA ARG A 12 -6.24 4.20 -2.38
C ARG A 12 -6.02 5.15 -3.53
N ILE A 13 -5.26 4.70 -4.53
CA ILE A 13 -5.07 5.39 -5.80
C ILE A 13 -5.48 4.50 -6.96
N ARG A 14 -6.10 5.08 -7.99
CA ARG A 14 -6.47 4.37 -9.20
C ARG A 14 -5.24 4.21 -10.10
N LEU A 15 -4.94 2.97 -10.49
CA LEU A 15 -3.88 2.67 -11.45
C LEU A 15 -4.43 2.48 -12.86
N THR A 16 -5.56 1.79 -12.97
CA THR A 16 -6.30 1.57 -14.23
C THR A 16 -7.80 1.58 -13.95
N ASP A 17 -8.62 1.32 -14.97
CA ASP A 17 -10.06 1.30 -14.78
C ASP A 17 -10.56 0.25 -13.79
N THR A 18 -9.83 -0.85 -13.66
CA THR A 18 -10.19 -2.02 -12.86
C THR A 18 -9.21 -2.31 -11.73
N ARG A 19 -8.18 -1.47 -11.53
CA ARG A 19 -7.12 -1.71 -10.55
C ARG A 19 -6.83 -0.49 -9.71
N GLU A 20 -6.76 -0.72 -8.40
CA GLU A 20 -6.42 0.29 -7.41
C GLU A 20 -5.27 -0.22 -6.54
N LEU A 21 -4.32 0.65 -6.20
CA LEU A 21 -3.36 0.40 -5.13
C LEU A 21 -3.96 0.92 -3.83
N VAL A 22 -4.18 0.03 -2.86
CA VAL A 22 -4.78 0.35 -1.57
C VAL A 22 -3.72 0.28 -0.48
N ALA A 23 -3.71 1.30 0.39
CA ALA A 23 -2.88 1.35 1.59
C ALA A 23 -3.73 1.03 2.82
N SER A 24 -3.31 0.05 3.62
CA SER A 24 -3.96 -0.33 4.88
C SER A 24 -2.95 -0.47 6.01
N LEU A 25 -3.35 -0.10 7.22
CA LEU A 25 -2.68 -0.48 8.46
C LEU A 25 -3.20 -1.83 8.93
N ILE A 26 -2.29 -2.71 9.35
CA ILE A 26 -2.62 -4.02 9.92
C ILE A 26 -2.09 -4.09 11.34
N ASP A 27 -3.00 -4.37 12.28
CA ASP A 27 -2.76 -4.39 13.72
C ASP A 27 -2.05 -3.11 14.23
N ASP A 28 -2.23 -1.98 13.55
CA ASP A 28 -1.51 -0.70 13.73
C ASP A 28 0.03 -0.79 13.69
N GLU A 29 0.58 -1.91 13.23
CA GLU A 29 2.03 -2.18 13.23
C GLU A 29 2.64 -2.27 11.83
N LYS A 30 1.82 -2.56 10.82
CA LYS A 30 2.30 -2.86 9.45
C LYS A 30 1.56 -2.01 8.44
N LEU A 31 2.29 -1.57 7.41
CA LEU A 31 1.70 -1.05 6.18
C LEU A 31 1.55 -2.20 5.18
N ASP A 32 0.34 -2.40 4.66
CA ASP A 32 0.08 -3.25 3.49
C ASP A 32 -0.32 -2.34 2.32
N LEU A 33 0.50 -2.36 1.27
CA LEU A 33 0.22 -1.73 -0.02
C LEU A 33 -0.13 -2.85 -1.00
N ARG A 34 -1.39 -2.97 -1.41
CA ARG A 34 -1.87 -4.12 -2.20
C ARG A 34 -2.82 -3.71 -3.30
N ILE A 35 -2.75 -4.43 -4.41
CA ILE A 35 -3.66 -4.23 -5.54
C ILE A 35 -5.01 -4.86 -5.22
N TRP A 36 -6.05 -4.02 -5.27
CA TRP A 36 -7.45 -4.42 -5.39
C TRP A 36 -7.83 -4.43 -6.86
N VAL A 37 -8.54 -5.48 -7.28
CA VAL A 37 -9.10 -5.57 -8.63
C VAL A 37 -10.62 -5.56 -8.52
N ASP A 38 -11.25 -4.75 -9.38
CA ASP A 38 -12.68 -4.73 -9.60
C ASP A 38 -12.92 -4.81 -11.11
N SER A 39 -13.04 -6.04 -11.62
CA SER A 39 -13.39 -6.33 -13.01
C SER A 39 -14.59 -7.27 -13.09
N GLU A 40 -15.18 -7.41 -14.27
CA GLU A 40 -16.29 -8.32 -14.50
C GLU A 40 -15.94 -9.78 -14.18
N SER A 41 -14.69 -10.18 -14.43
CA SER A 41 -14.21 -11.56 -14.25
C SER A 41 -13.64 -11.84 -12.85
N TYR A 42 -13.26 -10.81 -12.09
CA TYR A 42 -12.63 -10.97 -10.78
C TYR A 42 -12.78 -9.71 -9.92
N LYS A 43 -13.20 -9.91 -8.68
CA LYS A 43 -13.30 -8.85 -7.67
C LYS A 43 -12.63 -9.31 -6.39
N GLY A 44 -11.51 -8.68 -6.03
CA GLY A 44 -10.77 -9.11 -4.85
C GLY A 44 -9.34 -8.59 -4.73
N TRP A 45 -8.72 -8.97 -3.61
CA TRP A 45 -7.32 -8.72 -3.31
C TRP A 45 -6.39 -9.63 -4.10
N THR A 46 -5.42 -9.03 -4.78
CA THR A 46 -4.38 -9.81 -5.46
C THR A 46 -3.22 -10.15 -4.51
N LYS A 47 -2.36 -11.08 -4.96
CA LYS A 47 -1.06 -11.32 -4.32
C LYS A 47 -0.03 -10.23 -4.61
N GLN A 48 -0.31 -9.31 -5.54
CA GLN A 48 0.58 -8.20 -5.89
C GLN A 48 0.47 -7.11 -4.82
N GLY A 49 1.54 -6.95 -4.07
CA GLY A 49 1.62 -5.96 -3.01
C GLY A 49 2.89 -6.13 -2.18
N LEU A 50 3.10 -5.16 -1.29
CA LEU A 50 4.21 -5.12 -0.35
C LEU A 50 3.64 -4.97 1.05
N ARG A 51 4.28 -5.62 2.02
CA ARG A 51 3.95 -5.46 3.44
C ARG A 51 5.23 -5.29 4.22
N PHE A 52 5.26 -4.29 5.08
CA PHE A 52 6.40 -4.05 5.96
C PHE A 52 5.94 -3.52 7.32
N TYR A 53 6.79 -3.74 8.32
CA TYR A 53 6.60 -3.22 9.66
C TYR A 53 6.89 -1.73 9.69
N LEU A 54 6.08 -0.95 10.38
CA LEU A 54 6.24 0.51 10.48
C LEU A 54 7.31 0.93 11.48
N HIS A 55 7.64 0.05 12.42
CA HIS A 55 8.63 0.30 13.47
C HIS A 55 10.08 0.19 12.97
N GLU A 56 11.04 0.41 13.87
CA GLU A 56 12.49 0.32 13.61
C GLU A 56 12.98 1.26 12.50
N GLY A 57 12.31 2.40 12.32
CA GLY A 57 12.69 3.41 11.32
C GLY A 57 12.24 3.10 9.89
N ASN A 58 11.66 1.92 9.63
CA ASN A 58 11.20 1.51 8.29
C ASN A 58 10.24 2.53 7.67
N TRP A 59 9.31 3.10 8.46
CA TRP A 59 8.40 4.13 7.96
C TRP A 59 9.12 5.42 7.55
N ASP A 60 10.09 5.85 8.34
CA ASP A 60 10.85 7.07 8.03
C ASP A 60 11.76 6.88 6.82
N GLU A 61 12.36 5.70 6.67
CA GLU A 61 13.14 5.35 5.48
C GLU A 61 12.25 5.24 4.23
N PHE A 62 11.07 4.64 4.35
CA PHE A 62 10.11 4.57 3.25
C PHE A 62 9.70 5.96 2.77
N LYS A 63 9.33 6.87 3.68
CA LYS A 63 9.01 8.26 3.30
C LYS A 63 10.17 8.94 2.57
N LYS A 64 11.39 8.83 3.09
CA LYS A 64 12.59 9.37 2.44
C LYS A 64 12.83 8.79 1.05
N LEU A 65 12.51 7.51 0.84
CA LEU A 65 12.59 6.88 -0.48
C LEU A 65 11.58 7.52 -1.45
N ILE A 66 10.33 7.71 -1.01
CA ILE A 66 9.30 8.35 -1.83
C ILE A 66 9.66 9.81 -2.13
N ASP A 67 10.19 10.56 -1.16
CA ASP A 67 10.67 11.93 -1.38
C ASP A 67 11.77 11.99 -2.46
N LYS A 68 12.70 11.01 -2.45
CA LYS A 68 13.72 10.89 -3.51
C LYS A 68 13.13 10.56 -4.88
N VAL A 69 12.08 9.72 -4.91
CA VAL A 69 11.36 9.41 -6.16
C VAL A 69 10.68 10.67 -6.72
N ASP A 70 10.05 11.47 -5.86
CA ASP A 70 9.44 12.74 -6.27
C ASP A 70 10.49 13.71 -6.84
N GLN A 71 11.62 13.90 -6.15
CA GLN A 71 12.73 14.71 -6.64
C GLN A 71 13.21 14.26 -8.03
N ALA A 72 13.45 12.95 -8.20
CA ALA A 72 13.87 12.40 -9.48
C ALA A 72 12.80 12.59 -10.58
N TYR A 73 11.52 12.55 -10.23
CA TYR A 73 10.43 12.82 -11.18
C TYR A 73 10.39 14.28 -11.62
N GLN A 74 10.56 15.24 -10.70
CA GLN A 74 10.61 16.67 -11.03
C GLN A 74 11.77 17.05 -11.98
N GLU A 75 12.84 16.25 -12.01
CA GLU A 75 13.95 16.46 -12.95
C GLU A 75 13.64 15.96 -14.37
N ILE A 76 12.66 15.08 -14.53
CA ILE A 76 12.27 14.47 -15.80
C ILE A 76 11.03 15.15 -16.40
N ALA A 77 10.16 15.69 -15.55
CA ALA A 77 8.92 16.38 -15.92
C ALA A 77 9.16 17.82 -16.40
#